data_AF-A0A7J6LFC9-F1
#
_entry.id   AF-A0A7J6LFC9-F1
#
_cell.length_a   1.000
_cell.length_b   1.000
_cell.length_c   1.000
_cell.angle_alpha   90.00
_cell.angle_beta   90.00
_cell.angle_gamma   90.00
#
_symmetry.space_group_name_H-M   'P 1'
#
loop_
_entity.id
_entity.type
_entity.pdbx_description
1 polymer ?
#
loop_
_entity_poly.entity_id
_entity_poly.type
_entity_poly.pdbx_seq_one_letter_code
_entity_poly.pdbx_strand_id
1 'polypeptide(L)'
;MAEVLVENNPGTANAAKPSEVTPEALRIYYERLFPSRDFCRWLSYREDDPVGKAADKGGSFLFRREFSFTLPGDIYCRYLSFHGQHDFRKALLDRVPDKIDIGAVFNIPPTNYQQFGLTGGSGGGFQPQQRELVFDIDMDDYDEVRNCCTGSNVCKLCWTFIACAVRILNKALRDDFGFKHILFVFSGRRGVHCWVCDEVARKLSNEQRSAVAEYLQLLNGGRCKYIRSSTQQRHPHVRRGIEICRKYLEIPECGLLEGQKLLEAPAGESDAKNLTQKIVNAAIPASDPVGRAEAKSFLSSKRSSKEVWRWVTSRCANPIVLDEVALEMAYPRLDINVSKQMNHLLKAPFCIHPKTGRVCVPIIDVEKPESFNPLSVPAVAELIEELAARKGDSAGDSEKQTTRLSKWVLGLGRGGRSFCEAWVELL
;
A
#
# COMPACT_ATOMS: atom_id res chain seq x y z
N MET A 1 19.41 -13.27 33.49
CA MET A 1 20.14 -13.58 32.24
C MET A 1 19.81 -12.49 31.25
N ALA A 2 20.63 -11.45 31.31
CA ALA A 2 20.61 -10.31 30.43
C ALA A 2 21.68 -10.59 29.37
N GLU A 3 21.32 -10.54 28.10
CA GLU A 3 22.20 -10.16 26.99
C GLU A 3 21.39 -10.14 25.70
N VAL A 4 21.85 -9.31 24.76
CA VAL A 4 21.25 -8.94 23.48
C VAL A 4 20.15 -7.88 23.58
N LEU A 5 20.55 -6.61 23.55
CA LEU A 5 19.88 -5.51 22.83
C LEU A 5 20.61 -4.18 23.12
N VAL A 6 21.89 -4.07 22.79
CA VAL A 6 22.55 -2.77 22.59
C VAL A 6 23.55 -2.93 21.47
N GLU A 7 23.14 -2.56 20.26
CA GLU A 7 23.97 -1.88 19.26
C GLU A 7 23.07 -1.49 18.08
N ASN A 8 22.60 -0.25 18.09
CA ASN A 8 22.14 0.45 16.89
C ASN A 8 22.70 1.86 16.97
N ASN A 9 23.96 1.98 16.53
CA ASN A 9 24.55 3.26 16.19
C ASN A 9 23.82 3.78 14.93
N PRO A 10 23.32 5.04 14.86
CA PRO A 10 22.60 5.56 13.71
C PRO A 10 23.55 6.02 12.59
N GLY A 11 24.57 5.21 12.32
CA GLY A 11 25.54 5.38 11.27
C GLY A 11 26.03 3.98 10.90
N THR A 12 26.02 3.66 9.60
CA THR A 12 26.46 2.38 9.03
C THR A 12 25.57 1.15 9.30
N ALA A 13 24.27 1.23 8.96
CA ALA A 13 23.72 0.07 8.26
C ALA A 13 24.25 0.19 6.83
N ASN A 14 25.02 -0.81 6.37
CA ASN A 14 25.39 -0.92 4.95
C ASN A 14 24.10 -0.95 4.13
N ALA A 15 23.61 0.22 3.73
CA ALA A 15 22.71 0.35 2.61
C ALA A 15 23.54 -0.15 1.42
N ALA A 16 23.40 -1.44 1.10
CA ALA A 16 23.88 -1.96 -0.16
C ALA A 16 23.44 -0.95 -1.22
N LYS A 17 24.40 -0.37 -1.95
CA LYS A 17 24.06 0.48 -3.09
C LYS A 17 23.03 -0.31 -3.89
N PRO A 18 21.85 0.26 -4.23
CA PRO A 18 20.93 -0.45 -5.09
C PRO A 18 21.70 -0.80 -6.35
N SER A 19 21.98 -2.09 -6.52
CA SER A 19 22.49 -2.64 -7.76
C SER A 19 21.54 -2.16 -8.84
N GLU A 20 22.07 -1.53 -9.87
CA GLU A 20 21.29 -1.09 -11.01
C GLU A 20 20.44 -2.26 -11.54
N VAL A 21 19.15 -2.00 -11.77
CA VAL A 21 18.24 -3.02 -12.31
C VAL A 21 18.58 -3.17 -13.79
N THR A 22 19.27 -4.24 -14.15
CA THR A 22 19.65 -4.49 -15.56
C THR A 22 18.59 -5.32 -16.29
N PRO A 23 18.46 -5.19 -17.62
CA PRO A 23 17.59 -6.04 -18.42
C PRO A 23 17.88 -7.55 -18.24
N GLU A 24 19.15 -7.93 -18.09
CA GLU A 24 19.56 -9.32 -17.85
C GLU A 24 19.02 -9.82 -16.50
N ALA A 25 19.12 -8.98 -15.47
CA ALA A 25 18.57 -9.29 -14.16
C ALA A 25 17.04 -9.47 -14.19
N LEU A 26 16.34 -8.57 -14.88
CA LEU A 26 14.89 -8.68 -15.07
C LEU A 26 14.50 -9.92 -15.87
N ARG A 27 15.25 -10.26 -16.93
CA ARG A 27 15.01 -11.47 -17.74
C ARG A 27 15.12 -12.73 -16.89
N ILE A 28 16.20 -12.86 -16.10
CA ILE A 28 16.40 -13.99 -15.17
C ILE A 28 15.25 -14.05 -14.16
N TYR A 29 14.85 -12.89 -13.60
CA TYR A 29 13.74 -12.81 -12.67
C TYR A 29 12.42 -13.28 -13.28
N TYR A 30 12.06 -12.79 -14.46
CA TYR A 30 10.82 -13.20 -15.15
C TYR A 30 10.83 -14.68 -15.55
N GLU A 31 11.99 -15.21 -15.92
CA GLU A 31 12.15 -16.61 -16.30
C GLU A 31 12.04 -17.55 -15.10
N ARG A 32 12.73 -17.26 -14.01
CA ARG A 32 12.96 -18.23 -12.92
C ARG A 32 12.11 -17.96 -11.68
N LEU A 33 11.84 -16.69 -11.37
CA LEU A 33 11.28 -16.30 -10.08
C LEU A 33 9.86 -15.76 -10.15
N PHE A 34 9.49 -15.01 -11.19
CA PHE A 34 8.17 -14.41 -11.29
C PHE A 34 7.06 -15.48 -11.24
N PRO A 35 6.04 -15.35 -10.38
CA PRO A 35 5.02 -16.37 -10.18
C PRO A 35 3.93 -16.31 -11.28
N SER A 36 4.30 -16.46 -12.56
CA SER A 36 3.40 -16.29 -13.71
C SER A 36 2.13 -17.17 -13.66
N ARG A 37 2.26 -18.44 -13.23
CA ARG A 37 1.12 -19.35 -13.06
C ARG A 37 0.08 -18.77 -12.11
N ASP A 38 0.54 -18.41 -10.92
CA ASP A 38 -0.30 -17.93 -9.82
C ASP A 38 -0.86 -16.54 -10.13
N PHE A 39 -0.06 -15.70 -10.77
CA PHE A 39 -0.44 -14.37 -11.24
C PHE A 39 -1.60 -14.44 -12.25
N CYS A 40 -1.47 -15.27 -13.28
CA CYS A 40 -2.54 -15.46 -14.26
C CYS A 40 -3.78 -16.14 -13.65
N ARG A 41 -3.59 -17.09 -12.73
CA ARG A 41 -4.70 -17.76 -12.02
C ARG A 41 -5.51 -16.79 -11.15
N TRP A 42 -4.83 -15.87 -10.46
CA TRP A 42 -5.50 -14.80 -9.72
C TRP A 42 -6.34 -13.93 -10.66
N LEU A 43 -5.76 -13.49 -11.78
CA LEU A 43 -6.41 -12.53 -12.68
C LEU A 43 -7.48 -13.14 -13.59
N SER A 44 -7.52 -14.47 -13.73
CA SER A 44 -8.58 -15.20 -14.42
C SER A 44 -9.79 -15.51 -13.53
N TYR A 45 -9.62 -15.49 -12.19
CA TYR A 45 -10.70 -15.74 -11.22
C TYR A 45 -11.45 -17.07 -11.46
N ARG A 46 -10.77 -18.09 -12.00
CA ARG A 46 -11.37 -19.38 -12.42
C ARG A 46 -12.49 -19.26 -13.46
N GLU A 47 -12.74 -18.08 -14.03
CA GLU A 47 -13.74 -17.90 -15.09
C GLU A 47 -13.32 -18.58 -16.41
N ASP A 48 -12.03 -18.87 -16.52
CA ASP A 48 -11.41 -19.53 -17.68
C ASP A 48 -11.29 -21.05 -17.50
N ASP A 49 -11.73 -21.61 -16.36
CA ASP A 49 -11.72 -23.05 -16.13
C ASP A 49 -12.79 -23.74 -17.02
N PRO A 50 -12.53 -24.97 -17.52
CA PRO A 50 -13.34 -25.64 -18.56
C PRO A 50 -14.75 -26.10 -18.13
N VAL A 51 -15.41 -25.42 -17.19
CA VAL A 51 -16.75 -25.78 -16.71
C VAL A 51 -17.81 -25.15 -17.61
N GLY A 52 -18.09 -25.80 -18.74
CA GLY A 52 -19.39 -25.76 -19.44
C GLY A 52 -19.92 -24.41 -19.95
N LYS A 53 -19.20 -23.28 -19.81
CA LYS A 53 -19.60 -22.00 -20.39
C LYS A 53 -19.21 -21.98 -21.87
N ALA A 54 -20.21 -21.78 -22.74
CA ALA A 54 -19.94 -21.44 -24.14
C ALA A 54 -18.99 -20.25 -24.20
N ALA A 55 -17.97 -20.31 -25.07
CA ALA A 55 -17.04 -19.21 -25.26
C ALA A 55 -17.84 -17.94 -25.59
N ASP A 56 -17.83 -16.99 -24.65
CA ASP A 56 -18.48 -15.70 -24.85
C ASP A 56 -17.83 -15.00 -26.05
N LYS A 57 -18.58 -14.19 -26.80
CA LYS A 57 -18.09 -13.59 -28.05
C LYS A 57 -16.79 -12.76 -27.88
N GLY A 58 -16.45 -12.38 -26.65
CA GLY A 58 -15.25 -11.63 -26.28
C GLY A 58 -14.01 -12.46 -25.90
N GLY A 59 -14.07 -13.80 -25.90
CA GLY A 59 -12.94 -14.65 -25.48
C GLY A 59 -12.82 -14.83 -23.96
N SER A 60 -11.72 -15.45 -23.50
CA SER A 60 -11.49 -15.75 -22.09
C SER A 60 -11.39 -14.48 -21.22
N PHE A 61 -11.73 -14.59 -19.94
CA PHE A 61 -11.69 -13.50 -18.96
C PHE A 61 -10.31 -12.84 -18.91
N LEU A 62 -9.24 -13.64 -18.86
CA LEU A 62 -7.87 -13.13 -18.89
C LEU A 62 -7.53 -12.45 -20.23
N PHE A 63 -8.04 -12.95 -21.36
CA PHE A 63 -7.77 -12.34 -22.66
C PHE A 63 -8.49 -11.00 -22.85
N ARG A 64 -9.49 -10.69 -22.02
CA ARG A 64 -10.13 -9.37 -21.96
C ARG A 64 -9.51 -8.44 -20.92
N ARG A 65 -8.54 -8.91 -20.13
CA ARG A 65 -7.81 -8.10 -19.15
C ARG A 65 -6.76 -7.23 -19.84
N GLU A 66 -6.78 -5.94 -19.56
CA GLU A 66 -5.69 -5.05 -19.96
C GLU A 66 -4.47 -5.23 -19.05
N PHE A 67 -3.32 -5.34 -19.69
CA PHE A 67 -2.01 -5.14 -19.11
C PHE A 67 -1.32 -3.98 -19.80
N SER A 68 -0.44 -3.31 -19.06
CA SER A 68 0.50 -2.37 -19.63
C SER A 68 1.92 -2.72 -19.23
N PHE A 69 2.84 -2.62 -20.20
CA PHE A 69 4.27 -2.76 -19.97
C PHE A 69 4.93 -1.40 -20.16
N THR A 70 5.75 -0.98 -19.19
CA THR A 70 6.75 0.07 -19.41
C THR A 70 8.07 -0.60 -19.76
N LEU A 71 8.63 -0.26 -20.92
CA LEU A 71 9.91 -0.77 -21.41
C LEU A 71 11.03 0.26 -21.16
N PRO A 72 12.31 -0.11 -21.34
CA PRO A 72 13.43 0.82 -21.21
C PRO A 72 13.23 2.10 -22.03
N GLY A 73 13.59 3.24 -21.43
CA GLY A 73 13.31 4.57 -21.99
C GLY A 73 11.89 5.06 -21.73
N ASP A 74 11.21 4.51 -20.72
CA ASP A 74 9.82 4.83 -20.34
C ASP A 74 8.82 4.67 -21.51
N ILE A 75 9.08 3.72 -22.41
CA ILE A 75 8.19 3.41 -23.53
C ILE A 75 6.96 2.67 -22.99
N TYR A 76 5.80 3.31 -23.06
CA TYR A 76 4.56 2.81 -22.49
C TYR A 76 3.73 2.03 -23.52
N CYS A 77 3.57 0.73 -23.30
CA CYS A 77 2.75 -0.16 -24.12
C CYS A 77 1.44 -0.47 -23.39
N ARG A 78 0.32 0.11 -23.83
CA ARG A 78 -1.03 -0.17 -23.30
C ARG A 78 -1.78 -1.21 -24.13
N TYR A 79 -2.94 -1.61 -23.61
CA TYR A 79 -3.89 -2.49 -24.30
C TYR A 79 -3.28 -3.83 -24.70
N LEU A 80 -2.35 -4.33 -23.88
CA LEU A 80 -1.87 -5.71 -23.99
C LEU A 80 -2.89 -6.63 -23.33
N SER A 81 -3.05 -7.82 -23.89
CA SER A 81 -3.88 -8.89 -23.31
C SER A 81 -3.33 -10.25 -23.75
N PHE A 82 -3.56 -11.27 -22.93
CA PHE A 82 -2.91 -12.57 -23.09
C PHE A 82 -3.90 -13.71 -22.93
N HIS A 83 -3.77 -14.76 -23.73
CA HIS A 83 -4.69 -15.91 -23.66
C HIS A 83 -4.52 -16.75 -22.40
N GLY A 84 -3.34 -16.70 -21.78
CA GLY A 84 -3.00 -17.57 -20.65
C GLY A 84 -1.56 -17.36 -20.17
N GLN A 85 -1.16 -18.18 -19.21
CA GLN A 85 0.16 -18.13 -18.59
C GLN A 85 1.31 -18.23 -19.61
N HIS A 86 1.22 -19.13 -20.58
CA HIS A 86 2.27 -19.36 -21.57
C HIS A 86 2.55 -18.11 -22.40
N ASP A 87 1.49 -17.50 -22.93
CA ASP A 87 1.56 -16.28 -23.74
C ASP A 87 2.08 -15.08 -22.93
N PHE A 88 1.55 -14.89 -21.72
CA PHE A 88 2.02 -13.86 -20.80
C PHE A 88 3.51 -14.02 -20.48
N ARG A 89 3.95 -15.23 -20.12
CA ARG A 89 5.36 -15.53 -19.82
C ARG A 89 6.25 -15.28 -21.03
N LYS A 90 5.82 -15.70 -22.22
CA LYS A 90 6.56 -15.43 -23.46
C LYS A 90 6.73 -13.91 -23.67
N ALA A 91 5.67 -13.13 -23.50
CA ALA A 91 5.74 -11.68 -23.65
C ALA A 91 6.66 -11.01 -22.62
N LEU A 92 6.69 -11.48 -21.37
CA LEU A 92 7.64 -11.00 -20.36
C LEU A 92 9.10 -11.25 -20.77
N LEU A 93 9.40 -12.42 -21.34
CA LEU A 93 10.76 -12.77 -21.76
C LEU A 93 11.16 -12.08 -23.06
N ASP A 94 10.21 -11.83 -23.97
CA ASP A 94 10.50 -11.14 -25.22
C ASP A 94 10.71 -9.65 -25.02
N ARG A 95 9.94 -9.02 -24.12
CA ARG A 95 9.91 -7.56 -23.95
C ARG A 95 10.67 -7.05 -22.73
N VAL A 96 10.84 -7.89 -21.71
CA VAL A 96 11.57 -7.59 -20.46
C VAL A 96 11.17 -6.23 -19.86
N PRO A 97 9.90 -6.06 -19.44
CA PRO A 97 9.40 -4.77 -18.99
C PRO A 97 10.02 -4.33 -17.65
N ASP A 98 10.24 -3.02 -17.49
CA ASP A 98 10.64 -2.38 -16.23
C ASP A 98 9.48 -2.28 -15.24
N LYS A 99 8.25 -2.15 -15.77
CA LYS A 99 7.01 -2.08 -14.96
C LYS A 99 5.90 -2.83 -15.68
N ILE A 100 5.05 -3.48 -14.88
CA ILE A 100 3.81 -4.10 -15.34
C ILE A 100 2.67 -3.45 -14.56
N ASP A 101 1.69 -2.91 -15.26
CA ASP A 101 0.45 -2.42 -14.67
C ASP A 101 -0.74 -3.29 -15.10
N ILE A 102 -1.72 -3.43 -14.22
CA ILE A 102 -2.95 -4.20 -14.44
C ILE A 102 -4.12 -3.23 -14.59
N GLY A 103 -4.95 -3.46 -15.61
CA GLY A 103 -6.14 -2.69 -15.91
C GLY A 103 -7.45 -3.46 -15.77
N ALA A 104 -8.49 -2.90 -16.38
CA ALA A 104 -9.81 -3.50 -16.37
C ALA A 104 -9.88 -4.76 -17.25
N VAL A 105 -10.88 -5.59 -16.98
CA VAL A 105 -11.45 -6.52 -17.94
C VAL A 105 -12.45 -5.77 -18.80
N PHE A 106 -12.28 -5.85 -20.11
CA PHE A 106 -13.11 -5.17 -21.09
C PHE A 106 -14.19 -6.10 -21.66
N ASN A 107 -15.10 -5.52 -22.44
CA ASN A 107 -16.08 -6.29 -23.22
C ASN A 107 -15.45 -7.06 -24.40
N ILE A 108 -14.32 -6.60 -24.92
CA ILE A 108 -13.54 -7.25 -25.98
C ILE A 108 -12.04 -7.28 -25.59
N PRO A 109 -11.22 -8.12 -26.23
CA PRO A 109 -9.78 -8.16 -25.97
C PRO A 109 -9.14 -6.78 -26.21
N PRO A 110 -8.39 -6.23 -25.24
CA PRO A 110 -7.68 -4.96 -25.39
C PRO A 110 -6.81 -4.88 -26.64
N THR A 111 -6.15 -5.96 -27.06
CA THR A 111 -5.34 -5.97 -28.30
C THR A 111 -6.15 -5.65 -29.56
N ASN A 112 -7.47 -5.81 -29.52
CA ASN A 112 -8.36 -5.62 -30.66
C ASN A 112 -9.10 -4.27 -30.61
N TYR A 113 -8.77 -3.38 -29.66
CA TYR A 113 -9.51 -2.13 -29.43
C TYR A 113 -9.68 -1.25 -30.68
N GLN A 114 -8.67 -1.22 -31.58
CA GLN A 114 -8.68 -0.40 -32.79
C GLN A 114 -9.77 -0.82 -33.79
N GLN A 115 -10.12 -2.12 -33.85
CA GLN A 115 -11.12 -2.63 -34.78
C GLN A 115 -12.55 -2.21 -34.40
N PHE A 116 -12.77 -1.84 -33.14
CA PHE A 116 -14.10 -1.54 -32.60
C PHE A 116 -14.29 -0.06 -32.23
N GLY A 117 -13.24 0.76 -32.34
CA GLY A 117 -13.26 2.19 -32.02
C GLY A 117 -13.41 2.51 -30.53
N LEU A 118 -12.91 3.68 -30.12
CA LEU A 118 -13.07 4.19 -28.75
C LEU A 118 -14.47 4.81 -28.52
N THR A 119 -15.14 5.22 -29.60
CA THR A 119 -16.48 5.82 -29.57
C THR A 119 -17.44 4.88 -30.27
N GLY A 120 -18.33 4.28 -29.49
CA GLY A 120 -19.28 3.28 -29.97
C GLY A 120 -20.09 3.76 -31.18
N GLY A 121 -20.02 3.00 -32.27
CA GLY A 121 -21.20 2.80 -33.10
C GLY A 121 -22.31 2.11 -32.30
N SER A 122 -23.39 1.72 -32.96
CA SER A 122 -24.65 1.21 -32.39
C SER A 122 -24.56 -0.01 -31.44
N GLY A 123 -23.34 -0.54 -31.19
CA GLY A 123 -23.05 -1.69 -30.31
C GLY A 123 -22.24 -1.38 -29.05
N GLY A 124 -22.02 -0.12 -28.67
CA GLY A 124 -21.50 0.23 -27.33
C GLY A 124 -19.97 0.41 -27.21
N GLY A 125 -19.16 0.18 -28.24
CA GLY A 125 -17.71 0.51 -28.24
C GLY A 125 -16.84 -0.27 -27.24
N PHE A 126 -15.54 0.04 -27.19
CA PHE A 126 -14.58 -0.56 -26.25
C PHE A 126 -14.78 -0.02 -24.82
N GLN A 127 -15.22 -0.86 -23.89
CA GLN A 127 -15.62 -0.43 -22.54
C GLN A 127 -15.11 -1.37 -21.44
N PRO A 128 -14.64 -0.82 -20.29
CA PRO A 128 -14.30 -1.62 -19.12
C PRO A 128 -15.57 -2.17 -18.47
N GLN A 129 -15.54 -3.44 -18.06
CA GLN A 129 -16.66 -4.14 -17.42
C GLN A 129 -16.38 -4.47 -15.97
N GLN A 130 -15.13 -4.84 -15.64
CA GLN A 130 -14.75 -5.22 -14.29
C GLN A 130 -13.33 -4.75 -13.99
N ARG A 131 -13.09 -4.30 -12.76
CA ARG A 131 -11.73 -4.10 -12.22
C ARG A 131 -11.78 -4.19 -10.72
N GLU A 132 -10.78 -4.80 -10.11
CA GLU A 132 -10.58 -4.77 -8.67
C GLU A 132 -10.73 -3.33 -8.14
N LEU A 133 -11.38 -3.16 -6.98
CA LEU A 133 -11.40 -1.86 -6.32
C LEU A 133 -10.04 -1.69 -5.65
N VAL A 134 -9.31 -0.62 -6.02
CA VAL A 134 -7.94 -0.42 -5.57
C VAL A 134 -7.78 0.84 -4.74
N PHE A 135 -6.80 0.85 -3.86
CA PHE A 135 -6.35 2.04 -3.12
C PHE A 135 -4.84 2.12 -3.16
N ASP A 136 -4.32 3.34 -3.32
CA ASP A 136 -2.89 3.63 -3.25
C ASP A 136 -2.62 4.58 -2.08
N ILE A 137 -1.61 4.24 -1.30
CA ILE A 137 -1.15 5.01 -0.15
C ILE A 137 0.35 5.14 -0.27
N ASP A 138 0.81 6.38 -0.39
CA ASP A 138 2.20 6.70 -0.61
C ASP A 138 2.75 7.54 0.57
N MET A 139 4.03 7.37 0.87
CA MET A 139 4.59 7.93 2.12
C MET A 139 4.85 9.44 2.07
N ASP A 140 5.05 10.02 0.88
CA ASP A 140 5.23 11.47 0.73
C ASP A 140 3.98 12.27 1.05
N ASP A 141 2.78 11.68 0.95
CA ASP A 141 1.57 12.34 1.46
C ASP A 141 1.70 12.65 2.96
N TYR A 142 2.58 11.95 3.68
CA TYR A 142 2.86 12.17 5.10
C TYR A 142 4.04 13.12 5.36
N ASP A 143 4.63 13.76 4.34
CA ASP A 143 5.78 14.69 4.50
C ASP A 143 5.51 15.84 5.48
N GLU A 144 4.25 16.32 5.57
CA GLU A 144 3.87 17.37 6.52
C GLU A 144 3.88 16.90 7.99
N VAL A 145 3.82 15.59 8.23
CA VAL A 145 3.70 15.00 9.57
C VAL A 145 4.73 13.90 9.83
N ARG A 146 5.80 13.78 9.03
CA ARG A 146 6.91 12.85 9.29
C ARG A 146 8.22 13.61 9.32
N ASN A 147 9.14 13.20 10.21
CA ASN A 147 10.41 13.92 10.41
C ASN A 147 11.64 13.02 10.22
N CYS A 148 11.48 11.69 10.22
CA CYS A 148 12.63 10.79 10.12
C CYS A 148 13.19 10.65 8.69
N CYS A 149 12.38 10.98 7.68
CA CYS A 149 12.67 10.85 6.25
C CYS A 149 11.89 11.92 5.47
N THR A 150 12.31 12.21 4.24
CA THR A 150 11.63 13.14 3.32
C THR A 150 11.46 12.54 1.92
N GLY A 151 10.45 13.02 1.18
CA GLY A 151 10.15 12.64 -0.19
C GLY A 151 10.02 11.12 -0.39
N SER A 152 11.03 10.53 -1.02
CA SER A 152 10.96 9.13 -1.45
C SER A 152 11.64 8.12 -0.51
N ASN A 153 12.28 8.61 0.55
CA ASN A 153 12.94 7.77 1.54
C ASN A 153 11.94 7.17 2.53
N VAL A 154 12.23 5.96 2.99
CA VAL A 154 11.41 5.23 3.97
C VAL A 154 12.31 4.52 4.98
N CYS A 155 11.85 4.44 6.23
CA CYS A 155 12.48 3.63 7.27
C CYS A 155 11.40 2.95 8.11
N LYS A 156 11.81 2.12 9.08
CA LYS A 156 10.89 1.42 9.98
C LYS A 156 9.99 2.38 10.79
N LEU A 157 10.48 3.58 11.11
CA LEU A 157 9.76 4.55 11.94
C LEU A 157 8.60 5.21 11.18
N CYS A 158 8.80 5.62 9.92
CA CYS A 158 7.70 6.19 9.13
C CYS A 158 6.78 5.12 8.56
N TRP A 159 7.25 3.87 8.42
CA TRP A 159 6.39 2.75 8.03
C TRP A 159 5.18 2.55 8.96
N THR A 160 5.27 2.99 10.22
CA THR A 160 4.15 3.01 11.16
C THR A 160 2.93 3.79 10.62
N PHE A 161 3.11 4.80 9.76
CA PHE A 161 1.99 5.49 9.08
C PHE A 161 1.25 4.55 8.13
N ILE A 162 1.99 3.84 7.30
CA ILE A 162 1.45 2.88 6.34
C ILE A 162 0.79 1.71 7.07
N ALA A 163 1.38 1.25 8.17
CA ALA A 163 0.79 0.23 9.02
C ALA A 163 -0.57 0.67 9.61
N CYS A 164 -0.65 1.90 10.13
CA CYS A 164 -1.91 2.51 10.59
C CYS A 164 -2.95 2.54 9.47
N ALA A 165 -2.55 2.97 8.27
CA ALA A 165 -3.41 3.04 7.10
C ALA A 165 -3.94 1.65 6.68
N VAL A 166 -3.07 0.64 6.57
CA VAL A 166 -3.46 -0.76 6.28
C VAL A 166 -4.46 -1.25 7.32
N ARG A 167 -4.23 -1.00 8.62
CA ARG A 167 -5.13 -1.43 9.69
C ARG A 167 -6.52 -0.82 9.57
N ILE A 168 -6.60 0.49 9.30
CA ILE A 168 -7.86 1.22 9.14
C ILE A 168 -8.62 0.75 7.90
N LEU A 169 -7.95 0.67 6.74
CA LEU A 169 -8.57 0.25 5.50
C LEU A 169 -9.04 -1.20 5.59
N ASN A 170 -8.22 -2.13 6.09
CA ASN A 170 -8.61 -3.53 6.24
C ASN A 170 -9.85 -3.67 7.13
N LYS A 171 -9.91 -2.96 8.26
CA LYS A 171 -11.10 -2.96 9.14
C LYS A 171 -12.33 -2.40 8.45
N ALA A 172 -12.23 -1.27 7.78
CA ALA A 172 -13.38 -0.66 7.12
C ALA A 172 -13.90 -1.51 5.94
N LEU A 173 -13.01 -1.99 5.08
CA LEU A 173 -13.37 -2.83 3.93
C LEU A 173 -14.01 -4.15 4.35
N ARG A 174 -13.57 -4.75 5.46
CA ARG A 174 -14.17 -5.99 6.01
C ARG A 174 -15.44 -5.75 6.80
N ASP A 175 -15.38 -4.87 7.80
CA ASP A 175 -16.45 -4.74 8.79
C ASP A 175 -17.62 -3.89 8.27
N ASP A 176 -17.33 -2.87 7.45
CA ASP A 176 -18.36 -1.93 6.96
C ASP A 176 -18.91 -2.36 5.59
N PHE A 177 -18.05 -2.84 4.69
CA PHE A 177 -18.44 -3.23 3.33
C PHE A 177 -18.59 -4.74 3.12
N GLY A 178 -18.14 -5.57 4.06
CA GLY A 178 -18.26 -7.02 3.98
C GLY A 178 -17.31 -7.69 2.98
N PHE A 179 -16.32 -6.97 2.45
CA PHE A 179 -15.36 -7.52 1.48
C PHE A 179 -14.45 -8.55 2.15
N LYS A 180 -14.20 -9.66 1.44
CA LYS A 180 -13.47 -10.81 1.96
C LYS A 180 -12.06 -10.90 1.38
N HIS A 181 -11.88 -10.55 0.11
CA HIS A 181 -10.67 -10.81 -0.67
C HIS A 181 -9.87 -9.52 -0.87
N ILE A 182 -9.04 -9.15 0.11
CA ILE A 182 -8.38 -7.83 0.17
C ILE A 182 -6.87 -7.98 0.25
N LEU A 183 -6.17 -7.79 -0.87
CA LEU A 183 -4.72 -7.97 -1.00
C LEU A 183 -3.98 -6.65 -0.82
N PHE A 184 -3.18 -6.51 0.23
CA PHE A 184 -2.24 -5.41 0.39
C PHE A 184 -0.86 -5.80 -0.14
N VAL A 185 -0.22 -4.90 -0.90
CA VAL A 185 1.04 -5.14 -1.59
C VAL A 185 1.97 -3.95 -1.38
N PHE A 186 3.20 -4.22 -0.97
CA PHE A 186 4.25 -3.21 -0.92
C PHE A 186 4.54 -2.67 -2.32
N SER A 187 4.59 -1.35 -2.50
CA SER A 187 4.78 -0.71 -3.82
C SER A 187 6.19 -0.88 -4.41
N GLY A 188 7.09 -1.54 -3.66
CA GLY A 188 8.51 -1.74 -3.97
C GLY A 188 9.42 -0.59 -3.50
N ARG A 189 8.83 0.47 -2.93
CA ARG A 189 9.60 1.62 -2.43
C ARG A 189 9.15 2.08 -1.05
N ARG A 190 7.99 2.73 -0.94
CA ARG A 190 7.61 3.48 0.26
C ARG A 190 6.13 3.39 0.65
N GLY A 191 5.30 2.85 -0.22
CA GLY A 191 3.85 2.83 -0.08
C GLY A 191 3.26 1.43 -0.19
N VAL A 192 1.94 1.35 -0.24
CA VAL A 192 1.18 0.11 -0.39
C VAL A 192 0.01 0.29 -1.35
N HIS A 193 -0.25 -0.77 -2.12
CA HIS A 193 -1.44 -0.90 -2.94
C HIS A 193 -2.40 -1.89 -2.28
N CYS A 194 -3.67 -1.55 -2.22
CA CYS A 194 -4.74 -2.46 -1.80
C CYS A 194 -5.55 -2.90 -3.02
N TRP A 195 -5.85 -4.20 -3.15
CA TRP A 195 -6.66 -4.78 -4.20
C TRP A 195 -7.83 -5.55 -3.59
N VAL A 196 -9.04 -5.02 -3.70
CA VAL A 196 -10.28 -5.69 -3.31
C VAL A 196 -10.82 -6.48 -4.50
N CYS A 197 -10.81 -7.80 -4.35
CA CYS A 197 -10.93 -8.77 -5.44
C CYS A 197 -12.31 -9.46 -5.48
N ASP A 198 -13.18 -9.23 -4.49
CA ASP A 198 -14.55 -9.71 -4.47
C ASP A 198 -15.27 -9.38 -5.79
N GLU A 199 -16.06 -10.32 -6.32
CA GLU A 199 -16.79 -10.12 -7.59
C GLU A 199 -17.67 -8.86 -7.56
N VAL A 200 -18.35 -8.62 -6.43
CA VAL A 200 -19.16 -7.41 -6.22
C VAL A 200 -18.32 -6.14 -6.24
N ALA A 201 -17.10 -6.17 -5.70
CA ALA A 201 -16.17 -5.04 -5.75
C ALA A 201 -15.66 -4.80 -7.18
N ARG A 202 -15.38 -5.89 -7.91
CA ARG A 202 -14.92 -5.83 -9.30
C ARG A 202 -15.93 -5.17 -10.23
N LYS A 203 -17.22 -5.33 -9.95
CA LYS A 203 -18.34 -4.81 -10.74
C LYS A 203 -18.85 -3.42 -10.33
N LEU A 204 -18.25 -2.77 -9.32
CA LEU A 204 -18.68 -1.44 -8.90
C LEU A 204 -18.53 -0.41 -10.04
N SER A 205 -19.56 0.43 -10.23
CA SER A 205 -19.49 1.58 -11.15
C SER A 205 -18.51 2.65 -10.64
N ASN A 206 -18.17 3.62 -11.48
CA ASN A 206 -17.29 4.72 -11.08
C ASN A 206 -17.89 5.55 -9.93
N GLU A 207 -19.22 5.74 -9.92
CA GLU A 207 -19.95 6.43 -8.87
C GLU A 207 -19.87 5.65 -7.55
N GLN A 208 -20.10 4.34 -7.60
CA GLN A 208 -20.00 3.48 -6.42
C GLN A 208 -18.56 3.41 -5.88
N ARG A 209 -17.57 3.31 -6.75
CA ARG A 209 -16.14 3.38 -6.38
C ARG A 209 -15.81 4.70 -5.70
N SER A 210 -16.30 5.81 -6.25
CA SER A 210 -16.13 7.13 -5.67
C SER A 210 -16.75 7.22 -4.29
N ALA A 211 -17.97 6.69 -4.10
CA ALA A 211 -18.63 6.66 -2.81
C ALA A 211 -17.84 5.86 -1.76
N VAL A 212 -17.29 4.69 -2.11
CA VAL A 212 -16.44 3.90 -1.20
C VAL A 212 -15.16 4.66 -0.86
N ALA A 213 -14.50 5.27 -1.85
CA ALA A 213 -13.25 5.99 -1.64
C ALA A 213 -13.46 7.26 -0.79
N GLU A 214 -14.56 7.99 -1.00
CA GLU A 214 -14.94 9.17 -0.23
C GLU A 214 -15.38 8.84 1.20
N TYR A 215 -16.02 7.68 1.40
CA TYR A 215 -16.32 7.16 2.73
C TYR A 215 -15.05 6.94 3.57
N LEU A 216 -13.97 6.45 2.94
CA LEU A 216 -12.68 6.19 3.60
C LEU A 216 -11.81 7.46 3.73
N GLN A 217 -11.99 8.47 2.87
CA GLN A 217 -11.20 9.69 2.84
C GLN A 217 -11.73 10.73 3.85
N LEU A 218 -11.22 10.68 5.09
CA LEU A 218 -11.58 11.66 6.13
C LEU A 218 -10.80 12.98 6.05
N LEU A 219 -9.58 12.94 5.50
CA LEU A 219 -8.69 14.09 5.38
C LEU A 219 -8.77 14.70 3.98
N ASN A 220 -8.81 16.03 3.89
CA ASN A 220 -8.67 16.77 2.64
C ASN A 220 -7.77 17.98 2.87
N GLY A 221 -6.61 18.02 2.19
CA GLY A 221 -5.56 19.02 2.45
C GLY A 221 -5.08 18.98 3.91
N GLY A 222 -4.86 17.78 4.44
CA GLY A 222 -4.37 17.55 5.81
C GLY A 222 -5.39 17.81 6.93
N ARG A 223 -6.59 18.33 6.64
CA ARG A 223 -7.61 18.65 7.66
C ARG A 223 -8.81 17.71 7.60
N CYS A 224 -9.32 17.33 8.77
CA CYS A 224 -10.53 16.51 8.86
C CYS A 224 -11.79 17.35 8.60
N LYS A 225 -12.61 16.95 7.62
CA LYS A 225 -13.84 17.70 7.26
C LYS A 225 -15.05 17.39 8.16
N TYR A 226 -15.03 16.26 8.87
CA TYR A 226 -16.25 15.60 9.35
C TYR A 226 -16.41 15.55 10.87
N ILE A 227 -15.55 16.24 11.63
CA ILE A 227 -15.70 16.33 13.08
C ILE A 227 -16.44 17.63 13.40
N ARG A 228 -17.77 17.59 13.32
CA ARG A 228 -18.63 18.77 13.62
C ARG A 228 -19.76 18.48 14.62
N SER A 229 -19.76 17.30 15.25
CA SER A 229 -20.81 16.87 16.18
C SER A 229 -20.23 16.27 17.46
N SER A 230 -21.10 16.14 18.47
CA SER A 230 -20.77 15.48 19.74
C SER A 230 -20.18 14.08 19.50
N THR A 231 -19.32 13.62 20.41
CA THR A 231 -18.62 12.32 20.30
C THR A 231 -19.55 11.13 20.04
N GLN A 232 -20.78 11.18 20.57
CA GLN A 232 -21.81 10.15 20.39
C GLN A 232 -22.48 10.16 19.02
N GLN A 233 -22.53 11.31 18.34
CA GLN A 233 -23.13 11.46 17.01
C GLN A 233 -22.14 11.19 15.87
N ARG A 234 -20.91 10.76 16.18
CA ARG A 234 -19.91 10.47 15.16
C ARG A 234 -20.18 9.14 14.47
N HIS A 235 -19.98 9.17 13.15
CA HIS A 235 -20.01 7.99 12.32
C HIS A 235 -19.11 6.87 12.91
N PRO A 236 -19.58 5.62 13.03
CA PRO A 236 -18.81 4.51 13.62
C PRO A 236 -17.39 4.35 13.03
N HIS A 237 -17.26 4.50 11.71
CA HIS A 237 -15.96 4.48 11.01
C HIS A 237 -14.98 5.53 11.56
N VAL A 238 -15.44 6.76 11.79
CA VAL A 238 -14.61 7.85 12.31
C VAL A 238 -14.15 7.54 13.73
N ARG A 239 -15.05 7.02 14.58
CA ARG A 239 -14.70 6.60 15.96
C ARG A 239 -13.63 5.51 15.96
N ARG A 240 -13.81 4.47 15.15
CA ARG A 240 -12.83 3.38 15.00
C ARG A 240 -11.50 3.88 14.43
N GLY A 241 -11.53 4.80 13.45
CA GLY A 241 -10.35 5.44 12.90
C GLY A 241 -9.54 6.19 13.96
N ILE A 242 -10.21 7.02 14.77
CA ILE A 242 -9.59 7.74 15.89
C ILE A 242 -8.93 6.78 16.88
N GLU A 243 -9.64 5.71 17.29
CA GLU A 243 -9.10 4.72 18.23
C GLU A 243 -7.85 4.02 17.69
N ILE A 244 -7.84 3.67 16.40
CA ILE A 244 -6.67 3.08 15.75
C ILE A 244 -5.54 4.11 15.67
N CYS A 245 -5.81 5.34 15.21
CA CYS A 245 -4.80 6.41 15.16
C CYS A 245 -4.15 6.64 16.52
N ARG A 246 -4.93 6.75 17.61
CA ARG A 246 -4.40 6.88 18.98
C ARG A 246 -3.47 5.74 19.36
N LYS A 247 -3.86 4.49 19.07
CA LYS A 247 -2.99 3.33 19.32
C LYS A 247 -1.68 3.44 18.56
N TYR A 248 -1.71 3.80 17.26
CA TYR A 248 -0.50 3.94 16.44
C TYR A 248 0.38 5.14 16.83
N LEU A 249 -0.21 6.20 17.38
CA LEU A 249 0.55 7.32 17.97
C LEU A 249 1.38 6.88 19.17
N GLU A 250 0.85 5.99 20.00
CA GLU A 250 1.38 5.66 21.32
C GLU A 250 2.01 4.25 21.44
N ILE A 251 2.15 3.51 20.33
CA ILE A 251 2.79 2.17 20.34
C ILE A 251 4.13 2.26 21.09
N PRO A 252 4.40 1.36 22.04
CA PRO A 252 5.71 1.27 22.68
C PRO A 252 6.82 1.15 21.63
N GLU A 253 7.92 1.89 21.81
CA GLU A 253 9.17 1.81 21.02
C GLU A 253 9.11 2.27 19.56
N CYS A 254 7.97 2.14 18.86
CA CYS A 254 7.83 2.50 17.44
C CYS A 254 6.59 3.35 17.09
N GLY A 255 5.86 3.83 18.11
CA GLY A 255 4.72 4.73 17.94
C GLY A 255 5.11 6.04 17.26
N LEU A 256 4.16 6.61 16.51
CA LEU A 256 4.43 7.79 15.67
C LEU A 256 4.92 9.00 16.45
N LEU A 257 4.43 9.22 17.69
CA LEU A 257 4.86 10.36 18.51
C LEU A 257 6.38 10.37 18.69
N GLU A 258 6.95 9.28 19.20
CA GLU A 258 8.38 9.19 19.48
C GLU A 258 9.19 8.85 18.22
N GLY A 259 8.71 7.91 17.40
CA GLY A 259 9.40 7.49 16.18
C GLY A 259 9.57 8.61 15.16
N GLN A 260 8.66 9.59 15.15
CA GLN A 260 8.78 10.79 14.31
C GLN A 260 9.14 12.05 15.10
N LYS A 261 9.29 11.99 16.43
CA LYS A 261 9.47 13.19 17.26
C LYS A 261 8.45 14.29 16.90
N LEU A 262 7.18 13.92 16.74
CA LEU A 262 6.13 14.79 16.16
C LEU A 262 5.93 16.08 16.97
N LEU A 263 5.99 15.94 18.29
CA LEU A 263 5.69 17.01 19.25
C LEU A 263 6.89 17.36 20.11
N GLU A 264 8.10 16.89 19.74
CA GLU A 264 9.32 17.16 20.51
C GLU A 264 9.51 18.67 20.61
N ALA A 265 9.55 19.17 21.84
CA ALA A 265 9.82 20.57 22.12
C ALA A 265 11.35 20.71 22.31
N PRO A 266 12.05 21.43 21.42
CA PRO A 266 13.46 21.70 21.61
C PRO A 266 13.66 22.63 22.81
N ALA A 267 14.90 22.69 23.33
CA ALA A 267 15.24 23.63 24.37
C ALA A 267 15.35 25.05 23.77
N GLY A 268 14.55 26.01 24.25
CA GLY A 268 14.57 27.42 23.82
C GLY A 268 13.23 27.93 23.29
N GLU A 269 13.02 29.27 23.32
CA GLU A 269 11.72 29.90 22.99
C GLU A 269 11.38 30.00 21.49
N SER A 270 12.29 29.69 20.55
CA SER A 270 12.09 29.98 19.11
C SER A 270 11.82 28.78 18.19
N ASP A 271 12.09 27.55 18.62
CA ASP A 271 12.25 26.42 17.67
C ASP A 271 11.19 25.31 17.82
N ALA A 272 10.10 25.56 18.56
CA ALA A 272 9.00 24.59 18.60
C ALA A 272 8.49 24.35 17.17
N LYS A 273 8.53 23.08 16.71
CA LYS A 273 8.03 22.71 15.38
C LYS A 273 6.63 23.30 15.18
N ASN A 274 6.37 23.80 13.97
CA ASN A 274 5.06 24.36 13.59
C ASN A 274 3.89 23.45 14.01
N LEU A 275 4.09 22.12 13.96
CA LEU A 275 3.10 21.14 14.39
C LEU A 275 2.83 21.15 15.91
N THR A 276 3.86 21.18 16.77
CA THR A 276 3.71 21.24 18.24
C THR A 276 2.92 22.48 18.64
N GLN A 277 3.33 23.65 18.14
CA GLN A 277 2.66 24.90 18.46
C GLN A 277 1.23 24.92 17.92
N LYS A 278 1.00 24.41 16.70
CA LYS A 278 -0.34 24.27 16.12
C LYS A 278 -1.26 23.43 17.00
N ILE A 279 -0.79 22.28 17.49
CA ILE A 279 -1.58 21.36 18.32
C ILE A 279 -1.88 21.97 19.69
N VAL A 280 -0.88 22.57 20.34
CA VAL A 280 -1.07 23.27 21.62
C VAL A 280 -2.05 24.43 21.45
N ASN A 281 -1.95 25.19 20.35
CA ASN A 281 -2.85 26.29 20.05
C ASN A 281 -4.29 25.84 19.81
N ALA A 282 -4.48 24.68 19.18
CA ALA A 282 -5.79 24.10 18.94
C ALA A 282 -6.40 23.59 20.25
N ALA A 283 -5.61 22.89 21.07
CA ALA A 283 -6.07 22.30 22.31
C ALA A 283 -6.34 23.32 23.42
N ILE A 284 -5.54 24.39 23.47
CA ILE A 284 -5.63 25.48 24.44
C ILE A 284 -5.91 26.78 23.67
N PRO A 285 -7.18 27.21 23.53
CA PRO A 285 -7.53 28.37 22.71
C PRO A 285 -7.00 29.69 23.31
N ALA A 286 -6.96 30.77 22.51
CA ALA A 286 -6.51 32.09 22.97
C ALA A 286 -7.41 32.69 24.07
N SER A 287 -8.64 32.20 24.20
CA SER A 287 -9.58 32.56 25.27
C SER A 287 -9.19 32.01 26.64
N ASP A 288 -8.19 31.12 26.72
CA ASP A 288 -7.62 30.60 27.97
C ASP A 288 -6.19 31.15 28.17
N PRO A 289 -6.03 32.40 28.61
CA PRO A 289 -4.72 33.02 28.79
C PRO A 289 -3.87 32.33 29.87
N VAL A 290 -4.51 31.70 30.87
CA VAL A 290 -3.81 30.95 31.93
C VAL A 290 -3.21 29.68 31.35
N GLY A 291 -4.00 28.86 30.65
CA GLY A 291 -3.51 27.67 29.97
C GLY A 291 -2.44 27.99 28.93
N ARG A 292 -2.52 29.14 28.25
CA ARG A 292 -1.47 29.62 27.34
C ARG A 292 -0.15 29.92 28.04
N ALA A 293 -0.19 30.58 29.19
CA ALA A 293 0.99 30.85 30.00
C ALA A 293 1.62 29.55 30.53
N GLU A 294 0.78 28.61 31.01
CA GLU A 294 1.23 27.29 31.44
C GLU A 294 1.86 26.50 30.30
N ALA A 295 1.26 26.51 29.10
CA ALA A 295 1.81 25.85 27.92
C ALA A 295 3.19 26.42 27.56
N LYS A 296 3.33 27.75 27.57
CA LYS A 296 4.61 28.41 27.31
C LYS A 296 5.66 27.99 28.34
N SER A 297 5.31 27.97 29.63
CA SER A 297 6.20 27.52 30.69
C SER A 297 6.57 26.04 30.53
N PHE A 298 5.61 25.16 30.25
CA PHE A 298 5.82 23.73 30.09
C PHE A 298 6.78 23.40 28.93
N LEU A 299 6.61 24.09 27.79
CA LEU A 299 7.41 23.93 26.57
C LEU A 299 8.75 24.66 26.62
N SER A 300 9.03 25.46 27.65
CA SER A 300 10.32 26.18 27.79
C SER A 300 11.52 25.26 28.04
N SER A 301 11.25 24.01 28.38
CA SER A 301 12.25 22.97 28.64
C SER A 301 12.11 21.84 27.62
N LYS A 302 13.18 21.06 27.41
CA LYS A 302 13.16 19.92 26.49
C LYS A 302 12.09 18.91 26.93
N ARG A 303 11.16 18.57 26.02
CA ARG A 303 10.11 17.57 26.24
C ARG A 303 10.06 16.56 25.10
N SER A 304 9.87 15.30 25.44
CA SER A 304 9.55 14.25 24.46
C SER A 304 8.15 14.45 23.88
N SER A 305 7.89 13.84 22.71
CA SER A 305 6.59 13.99 22.06
C SER A 305 5.46 13.40 22.90
N LYS A 306 5.74 12.32 23.62
CA LYS A 306 4.80 11.65 24.53
C LYS A 306 4.51 12.48 25.78
N GLU A 307 5.50 13.17 26.34
CA GLU A 307 5.27 14.12 27.44
C GLU A 307 4.37 15.27 27.00
N VAL A 308 4.65 15.87 25.83
CA VAL A 308 3.81 16.93 25.27
C VAL A 308 2.39 16.44 25.01
N TRP A 309 2.25 15.27 24.37
CA TRP A 309 0.93 14.69 24.09
C TRP A 309 0.10 14.45 25.35
N ARG A 310 0.71 13.90 26.40
CA ARG A 310 0.04 13.67 27.70
C ARG A 310 -0.36 14.98 28.37
N TRP A 311 0.52 15.98 28.35
CA TRP A 311 0.24 17.29 28.92
C TRP A 311 -0.94 17.94 28.20
N VAL A 312 -0.89 18.00 26.87
CA VAL A 312 -1.97 18.56 26.03
C VAL A 312 -3.29 17.83 26.29
N THR A 313 -3.26 16.49 26.32
CA THR A 313 -4.45 15.67 26.58
C THR A 313 -5.06 15.94 27.96
N SER A 314 -4.22 16.20 28.98
CA SER A 314 -4.68 16.49 30.34
C SER A 314 -5.31 17.87 30.53
N ARG A 315 -5.01 18.82 29.64
CA ARG A 315 -5.45 20.23 29.74
C ARG A 315 -6.48 20.61 28.68
N CYS A 316 -6.66 19.80 27.63
CA CYS A 316 -7.62 20.11 26.58
C CYS A 316 -9.06 19.96 27.11
N ALA A 317 -9.76 21.09 27.19
CA ALA A 317 -11.16 21.11 27.62
C ALA A 317 -12.12 20.45 26.62
N ASN A 318 -11.73 20.40 25.34
CA ASN A 318 -12.56 19.82 24.28
C ASN A 318 -11.92 18.56 23.68
N PRO A 319 -12.37 17.35 24.06
CA PRO A 319 -11.79 16.09 23.58
C PRO A 319 -11.92 15.93 22.05
N ILE A 320 -12.87 16.64 21.42
CA ILE A 320 -13.05 16.65 19.97
C ILE A 320 -11.81 17.14 19.24
N VAL A 321 -11.12 18.15 19.79
CA VAL A 321 -9.88 18.68 19.21
C VAL A 321 -8.78 17.63 19.22
N LEU A 322 -8.67 16.84 20.30
CA LEU A 322 -7.68 15.77 20.40
C LEU A 322 -7.95 14.65 19.37
N ASP A 323 -9.22 14.39 19.07
CA ASP A 323 -9.59 13.43 18.03
C ASP A 323 -9.19 13.92 16.62
N GLU A 324 -9.44 15.21 16.32
CA GLU A 324 -9.02 15.84 15.06
C GLU A 324 -7.50 15.79 14.88
N VAL A 325 -6.76 16.16 15.93
CA VAL A 325 -5.30 16.11 15.94
C VAL A 325 -4.79 14.68 15.74
N ALA A 326 -5.40 13.69 16.39
CA ALA A 326 -5.00 12.30 16.21
C ALA A 326 -5.20 11.81 14.76
N LEU A 327 -6.31 12.20 14.12
CA LEU A 327 -6.55 11.89 12.71
C LEU A 327 -5.58 12.62 11.78
N GLU A 328 -5.35 13.92 11.98
CA GLU A 328 -4.41 14.69 11.16
C GLU A 328 -2.98 14.13 11.21
N MET A 329 -2.56 13.67 12.40
CA MET A 329 -1.23 13.11 12.57
C MET A 329 -1.10 11.72 11.94
N ALA A 330 -2.11 10.85 11.98
CA ALA A 330 -1.92 9.42 11.72
C ALA A 330 -2.88 8.76 10.70
N TYR A 331 -3.99 9.41 10.34
CA TYR A 331 -5.02 8.78 9.51
C TYR A 331 -4.55 8.61 8.04
N PRO A 332 -5.00 7.56 7.33
CA PRO A 332 -4.67 7.33 5.93
C PRO A 332 -4.89 8.54 5.03
N ARG A 333 -3.86 8.84 4.24
CA ARG A 333 -3.93 9.74 3.08
C ARG A 333 -3.99 8.87 1.82
N LEU A 334 -5.08 8.97 1.08
CA LEU A 334 -5.35 8.15 -0.10
C LEU A 334 -5.13 8.98 -1.36
N ASP A 335 -4.41 8.44 -2.35
CA ASP A 335 -4.55 8.92 -3.72
C ASP A 335 -5.90 8.47 -4.27
N ILE A 336 -6.91 9.30 -4.00
CA ILE A 336 -8.30 8.94 -4.23
C ILE A 336 -8.60 8.71 -5.72
N ASN A 337 -7.84 9.33 -6.63
CA ASN A 337 -8.12 9.25 -8.07
C ASN A 337 -7.85 7.84 -8.62
N VAL A 338 -6.91 7.10 -8.02
CA VAL A 338 -6.62 5.69 -8.35
C VAL A 338 -7.83 4.79 -8.09
N SER A 339 -8.64 5.14 -7.08
CA SER A 339 -9.81 4.37 -6.66
C SER A 339 -11.07 4.65 -7.49
N LYS A 340 -11.25 5.87 -7.99
CA LYS A 340 -12.53 6.32 -8.58
C LYS A 340 -12.87 5.71 -9.93
N GLN A 341 -11.86 5.52 -10.79
CA GLN A 341 -12.09 5.13 -12.19
C GLN A 341 -11.81 3.64 -12.45
N MET A 342 -12.71 2.98 -13.17
CA MET A 342 -12.59 1.56 -13.51
C MET A 342 -11.43 1.28 -14.47
N ASN A 343 -11.04 2.21 -15.33
CA ASN A 343 -9.97 2.03 -16.32
C ASN A 343 -8.57 2.46 -15.83
N HIS A 344 -8.43 2.82 -14.55
CA HIS A 344 -7.14 3.19 -13.99
C HIS A 344 -6.19 1.98 -13.95
N LEU A 345 -4.92 2.20 -14.28
CA LEU A 345 -3.88 1.18 -14.27
C LEU A 345 -3.13 1.24 -12.94
N LEU A 346 -2.84 0.09 -12.34
CA LEU A 346 -2.06 0.03 -11.10
C LEU A 346 -0.99 -1.05 -11.18
N LYS A 347 0.20 -0.74 -10.64
CA LYS A 347 1.37 -1.61 -10.70
C LYS A 347 1.09 -2.98 -10.11
N ALA A 348 1.46 -4.01 -10.85
CA ALA A 348 1.22 -5.39 -10.52
C ALA A 348 2.01 -5.84 -9.27
N PRO A 349 1.43 -6.75 -8.46
CA PRO A 349 2.19 -7.52 -7.48
C PRO A 349 3.35 -8.27 -8.13
N PHE A 350 4.43 -8.47 -7.37
CA PHE A 350 5.67 -9.12 -7.79
C PHE A 350 6.45 -8.42 -8.93
N CYS A 351 6.10 -7.19 -9.31
CA CYS A 351 6.98 -6.36 -10.12
C CYS A 351 8.29 -6.00 -9.40
N ILE A 352 9.35 -5.78 -10.15
CA ILE A 352 10.57 -5.15 -9.65
C ILE A 352 10.38 -3.63 -9.71
N HIS A 353 10.67 -2.93 -8.62
CA HIS A 353 10.65 -1.47 -8.64
C HIS A 353 11.96 -0.95 -9.26
N PRO A 354 11.91 -0.19 -10.37
CA PRO A 354 13.11 0.10 -11.17
C PRO A 354 14.19 0.88 -10.42
N LYS A 355 13.81 1.80 -9.51
CA LYS A 355 14.78 2.60 -8.74
C LYS A 355 15.37 1.90 -7.51
N THR A 356 14.71 0.86 -6.98
CA THR A 356 15.13 0.22 -5.71
C THR A 356 15.54 -1.22 -5.91
N GLY A 357 15.21 -1.82 -7.06
CA GLY A 357 15.35 -3.24 -7.34
C GLY A 357 14.43 -4.14 -6.51
N ARG A 358 13.67 -3.61 -5.55
CA ARG A 358 12.86 -4.42 -4.63
C ARG A 358 11.64 -5.01 -5.31
N VAL A 359 11.31 -6.23 -4.93
CA VAL A 359 10.08 -6.91 -5.36
C VAL A 359 8.85 -6.29 -4.68
N CYS A 360 7.77 -6.07 -5.43
CA CYS A 360 6.48 -5.59 -4.91
C CYS A 360 5.73 -6.74 -4.23
N VAL A 361 6.08 -7.06 -2.99
CA VAL A 361 5.57 -8.25 -2.29
C VAL A 361 4.28 -7.99 -1.49
N PRO A 362 3.41 -9.00 -1.34
CA PRO A 362 2.25 -8.93 -0.45
C PRO A 362 2.60 -8.63 1.02
N ILE A 363 1.76 -7.86 1.70
CA ILE A 363 1.77 -7.74 3.17
C ILE A 363 0.91 -8.88 3.73
N ILE A 364 1.57 -9.86 4.34
CA ILE A 364 0.91 -11.12 4.72
C ILE A 364 0.09 -10.98 6.02
N ASP A 365 0.66 -10.36 7.05
CA ASP A 365 -0.03 -10.14 8.33
C ASP A 365 -0.64 -8.73 8.36
N VAL A 366 -1.86 -8.61 7.85
CA VAL A 366 -2.64 -7.35 7.85
C VAL A 366 -3.26 -7.02 9.22
N GLU A 367 -3.21 -7.95 10.19
CA GLU A 367 -3.62 -7.69 11.57
C GLU A 367 -2.49 -7.06 12.39
N LYS A 368 -1.23 -7.31 12.00
CA LYS A 368 -0.02 -6.68 12.56
C LYS A 368 0.88 -6.07 11.46
N PRO A 369 0.39 -5.09 10.70
CA PRO A 369 1.12 -4.55 9.55
C PRO A 369 2.41 -3.81 9.93
N GLU A 370 2.56 -3.38 11.20
CA GLU A 370 3.79 -2.81 11.75
C GLU A 370 4.96 -3.80 11.82
N SER A 371 4.69 -5.11 11.75
CA SER A 371 5.74 -6.15 11.70
C SER A 371 6.43 -6.21 10.33
N PHE A 372 5.83 -5.63 9.29
CA PHE A 372 6.42 -5.59 7.96
C PHE A 372 7.56 -4.58 7.89
N ASN A 373 8.73 -5.03 7.43
CA ASN A 373 9.90 -4.17 7.25
C ASN A 373 10.20 -3.96 5.75
N PRO A 374 9.92 -2.78 5.17
CA PRO A 374 10.14 -2.51 3.75
C PRO A 374 11.61 -2.61 3.34
N LEU A 375 12.54 -2.42 4.29
CA LEU A 375 13.98 -2.49 4.03
C LEU A 375 14.49 -3.94 3.93
N SER A 376 13.73 -4.92 4.42
CA SER A 376 14.09 -6.35 4.35
C SER A 376 13.57 -7.06 3.11
N VAL A 377 12.77 -6.36 2.29
CA VAL A 377 12.25 -6.92 1.04
C VAL A 377 13.43 -7.04 0.06
N PRO A 378 13.66 -8.24 -0.52
CA PRO A 378 14.82 -8.48 -1.35
C PRO A 378 14.77 -7.67 -2.65
N ALA A 379 15.92 -7.19 -3.08
CA ALA A 379 16.15 -6.65 -4.40
C ALA A 379 16.47 -7.75 -5.42
N VAL A 380 16.19 -7.48 -6.70
CA VAL A 380 16.38 -8.45 -7.79
C VAL A 380 17.81 -8.97 -7.88
N ALA A 381 18.82 -8.13 -7.66
CA ALA A 381 20.21 -8.59 -7.68
C ALA A 381 20.53 -9.56 -6.54
N GLU A 382 20.03 -9.30 -5.34
CA GLU A 382 20.21 -10.23 -4.22
C GLU A 382 19.58 -11.61 -4.53
N LEU A 383 18.42 -11.62 -5.18
CA LEU A 383 17.77 -12.87 -5.60
C LEU A 383 18.56 -13.61 -6.68
N ILE A 384 19.21 -12.88 -7.59
CA ILE A 384 20.06 -13.49 -8.63
C ILE A 384 21.35 -14.04 -8.02
N GLU A 385 21.95 -13.35 -7.06
CA GLU A 385 23.09 -13.85 -6.29
C GLU A 385 22.73 -15.14 -5.54
N GLU A 386 21.55 -15.17 -4.91
CA GLU A 386 21.02 -16.38 -4.27
C GLU A 386 20.83 -17.56 -5.24
N LEU A 387 20.38 -17.29 -6.47
CA LEU A 387 20.28 -18.29 -7.52
C LEU A 387 21.65 -18.76 -8.02
N ALA A 388 22.61 -17.85 -8.20
CA ALA A 388 23.94 -18.15 -8.71
C ALA A 388 24.81 -18.93 -7.70
N ALA A 389 24.64 -18.65 -6.40
CA ALA A 389 25.33 -19.36 -5.33
C ALA A 389 24.94 -20.85 -5.24
N ARG A 390 23.81 -21.25 -5.85
CA ARG A 390 23.31 -22.62 -5.86
C ARG A 390 23.78 -23.34 -7.13
N LYS A 391 25.01 -23.87 -7.11
CA LYS A 391 25.48 -24.84 -8.11
C LYS A 391 24.90 -26.23 -7.77
N GLY A 392 23.85 -26.69 -8.46
CA GLY A 392 23.34 -28.07 -8.38
C GLY A 392 21.98 -28.27 -9.08
N ASP A 393 21.82 -29.40 -9.80
CA ASP A 393 20.80 -29.74 -10.81
C ASP A 393 19.34 -29.86 -10.32
N SER A 394 18.76 -28.81 -9.74
CA SER A 394 17.33 -28.79 -9.37
C SER A 394 16.56 -27.70 -10.14
N ALA A 395 16.67 -27.69 -11.46
CA ALA A 395 15.93 -26.77 -12.32
C ALA A 395 14.41 -27.01 -12.21
N GLY A 396 13.63 -26.02 -11.74
CA GLY A 396 12.16 -26.10 -11.68
C GLY A 396 11.51 -25.31 -10.55
N ASP A 397 10.26 -25.66 -10.18
CA ASP A 397 9.46 -25.02 -9.12
C ASP A 397 10.21 -24.94 -7.76
N SER A 398 11.29 -25.73 -7.58
CA SER A 398 12.21 -25.72 -6.42
C SER A 398 12.97 -24.39 -6.23
N GLU A 399 13.23 -23.64 -7.30
CA GLU A 399 14.03 -22.40 -7.25
C GLU A 399 13.28 -21.25 -6.58
N LYS A 400 11.95 -21.19 -6.76
CA LYS A 400 11.09 -20.24 -6.07
C LYS A 400 10.98 -20.53 -4.57
N GLN A 401 11.14 -21.79 -4.18
CA GLN A 401 11.04 -22.24 -2.79
C GLN A 401 12.31 -21.97 -1.98
N THR A 402 13.38 -21.58 -2.67
CA THR A 402 14.72 -21.61 -2.11
C THR A 402 15.38 -20.23 -2.00
N THR A 403 14.86 -19.23 -2.70
CA THR A 403 15.24 -17.82 -2.48
C THR A 403 14.46 -17.21 -1.32
N ARG A 404 14.89 -16.05 -0.82
CA ARG A 404 14.12 -15.27 0.17
C ARG A 404 12.72 -14.90 -0.34
N LEU A 405 12.49 -14.85 -1.66
CA LEU A 405 11.19 -14.60 -2.26
C LEU A 405 10.14 -15.67 -1.91
N SER A 406 10.59 -16.89 -1.60
CA SER A 406 9.73 -18.02 -1.18
C SER A 406 8.79 -17.65 -0.04
N LYS A 407 9.22 -16.80 0.90
CA LYS A 407 8.37 -16.34 2.02
C LYS A 407 7.06 -15.72 1.55
N TRP A 408 7.06 -15.06 0.39
CA TRP A 408 5.90 -14.34 -0.16
C TRP A 408 5.20 -15.10 -1.29
N VAL A 409 5.89 -16.04 -1.93
CA VAL A 409 5.31 -16.90 -2.98
C VAL A 409 4.70 -18.17 -2.37
N LEU A 410 5.33 -18.72 -1.33
CA LEU A 410 4.91 -19.94 -0.62
C LEU A 410 4.27 -19.68 0.75
N GLY A 411 4.67 -18.62 1.48
CA GLY A 411 4.07 -18.24 2.77
C GLY A 411 2.98 -17.18 2.58
N LEU A 412 1.84 -17.17 3.27
CA LEU A 412 1.36 -17.98 4.40
C LEU A 412 -0.15 -18.24 4.20
N GLY A 413 -0.53 -19.39 3.68
CA GLY A 413 -1.77 -20.01 4.14
C GLY A 413 -1.50 -20.63 5.51
N ARG A 414 -2.33 -20.38 6.53
CA ARG A 414 -2.45 -21.34 7.64
C ARG A 414 -2.63 -22.72 7.00
N GLY A 415 -1.66 -23.63 7.19
CA GLY A 415 -1.68 -24.98 6.62
C GLY A 415 -0.84 -25.24 5.37
N GLY A 416 0.22 -24.47 5.07
CA GLY A 416 1.20 -24.85 4.04
C GLY A 416 0.76 -24.64 2.59
N ARG A 417 -0.27 -23.81 2.37
CA ARG A 417 -0.76 -23.41 1.04
C ARG A 417 0.05 -22.24 0.48
N SER A 418 0.40 -22.32 -0.81
CA SER A 418 1.05 -21.23 -1.56
C SER A 418 0.25 -19.91 -1.49
N PHE A 419 0.90 -18.77 -1.79
CA PHE A 419 0.22 -17.48 -1.93
C PHE A 419 -1.04 -17.62 -2.77
N CYS A 420 -0.98 -18.40 -3.84
CA CYS A 420 -2.13 -18.59 -4.70
C CYS A 420 -3.16 -19.57 -4.15
N GLU A 421 -2.80 -20.64 -3.42
CA GLU A 421 -3.79 -21.58 -2.85
C GLU A 421 -4.54 -20.98 -1.66
N ALA A 422 -3.87 -20.16 -0.84
CA ALA A 422 -4.54 -19.42 0.22
C ALA A 422 -5.49 -18.35 -0.34
N TRP A 423 -5.20 -17.80 -1.53
CA TRP A 423 -5.96 -16.70 -2.14
C TRP A 423 -7.03 -17.15 -3.16
N VAL A 424 -6.74 -18.16 -3.97
CA VAL A 424 -7.64 -18.69 -5.02
C VAL A 424 -8.66 -19.69 -4.46
N GLU A 425 -8.48 -20.23 -3.25
CA GLU A 425 -9.56 -20.94 -2.54
C GLU A 425 -10.43 -19.99 -1.70
N LEU A 426 -10.00 -18.75 -1.50
CA LEU A 426 -10.84 -17.71 -0.90
C LEU A 426 -11.72 -17.06 -1.99
N LEU A 427 -11.16 -16.73 -3.16
CA LEU A 427 -11.93 -16.36 -4.36
C LEU A 427 -12.73 -17.53 -4.92
#